data_AF-A0A953XWW3-F1
#
_entry.id   AF-A0A953XWW3-F1
#
_cell.length_a   1.000
_cell.length_b   1.000
_cell.length_c   1.000
_cell.angle_alpha   90.00
_cell.angle_beta   90.00
_cell.angle_gamma   90.00
#
_symmetry.space_group_name_H-M   'P 1'
#
loop_
_entity.id
_entity.type
_entity.pdbx_description
1 polymer ?
#
loop_
_entity_poly.entity_id
_entity_poly.type
_entity_poly.pdbx_seq_one_letter_code
_entity_poly.pdbx_strand_id
1 'polypeptide(L)'
;IGALEKNGLVYTIQDEFEKDGRTIQFKRACLTDAGRETGLELDGAVMLPDVVGAKSANKSTKRSGKAKKPSATTSPADPEAVETLKAWRLQQAKSEGVKAFRVFGNKTLEAIAATKPATKDELLNVPGIGPAKLEAYGDGILEALRG
;
A
#
# COMPACT_ATOMS: atom_id res chain seq x y z
N ILE A 1 -22.51 -8.05 13.15
CA ILE A 1 -21.53 -6.93 13.16
C ILE A 1 -21.78 -5.96 14.33
N GLY A 2 -23.02 -5.57 14.66
CA GLY A 2 -23.28 -4.59 15.73
C GLY A 2 -22.69 -4.91 17.10
N ALA A 3 -22.62 -6.19 17.50
CA ALA A 3 -21.95 -6.59 18.76
C ALA A 3 -20.41 -6.41 18.70
N LEU A 4 -19.79 -6.69 17.55
CA LEU A 4 -18.34 -6.54 17.34
C LEU A 4 -17.93 -5.06 17.27
N GLU A 5 -18.79 -4.22 16.71
CA GLU A 5 -18.58 -2.77 16.66
C GLU A 5 -18.70 -2.13 18.04
N LYS A 6 -19.70 -2.53 18.84
CA LYS A 6 -19.84 -2.09 20.24
C LYS A 6 -18.64 -2.49 21.11
N ASN A 7 -18.03 -3.64 20.84
CA ASN A 7 -16.84 -4.10 21.54
C ASN A 7 -15.53 -3.57 20.93
N GLY A 8 -15.60 -2.66 19.95
CA GLY A 8 -14.43 -2.04 19.34
C GLY A 8 -13.54 -3.01 18.55
N LEU A 9 -14.05 -4.18 18.17
CA LEU A 9 -13.29 -5.20 17.41
C LEU A 9 -13.37 -4.94 15.90
N VAL A 10 -14.43 -4.26 15.45
CA VAL A 10 -14.66 -3.87 14.06
C VAL A 10 -15.18 -2.45 14.00
N TYR A 11 -14.89 -1.73 12.93
CA TYR A 11 -15.63 -0.53 12.54
C TYR A 11 -16.19 -0.71 11.13
N THR A 12 -17.31 -0.05 10.84
CA THR A 12 -18.00 -0.18 9.56
C THR A 12 -17.89 1.10 8.74
N ILE A 13 -17.67 0.96 7.42
CA ILE A 13 -17.65 2.07 6.46
C ILE A 13 -18.80 1.85 5.47
N GLN A 14 -19.58 2.90 5.18
CA GLN A 14 -20.58 2.86 4.11
C GLN A 14 -19.88 3.12 2.77
N ASP A 15 -20.11 2.24 1.82
CA ASP A 15 -19.45 2.23 0.52
C ASP A 15 -20.54 1.99 -0.54
N GLU A 16 -20.37 2.58 -1.71
CA GLU A 16 -21.36 2.55 -2.78
C GLU A 16 -20.65 2.17 -4.06
N PHE A 17 -21.18 1.18 -4.76
CA PHE A 17 -20.63 0.75 -6.05
C PHE A 17 -21.72 0.76 -7.10
N GLU A 18 -21.42 1.35 -8.26
CA GLU A 18 -22.33 1.37 -9.40
C GLU A 18 -22.14 0.13 -10.26
N LYS A 19 -23.20 -0.65 -10.43
CA LYS A 19 -23.21 -1.84 -11.28
C LYS A 19 -24.44 -1.81 -12.17
N ASP A 20 -24.23 -1.87 -13.49
CA ASP A 20 -25.30 -1.87 -14.50
C ASP A 20 -26.27 -0.67 -14.35
N GLY A 21 -25.73 0.53 -14.08
CA GLY A 21 -26.53 1.76 -13.90
C GLY A 21 -27.35 1.80 -12.61
N ARG A 22 -27.07 0.90 -11.65
CA ARG A 22 -27.70 0.88 -10.32
C ARG A 22 -26.64 1.05 -9.25
N THR A 23 -26.84 2.01 -8.36
CA THR A 23 -26.00 2.20 -7.17
C THR A 23 -26.35 1.16 -6.12
N ILE A 24 -25.38 0.32 -5.76
CA ILE A 24 -25.50 -0.68 -4.71
C ILE A 24 -24.78 -0.14 -3.49
N GLN A 25 -25.55 0.15 -2.44
CA GLN A 25 -25.00 0.56 -1.14
C GLN A 25 -24.66 -0.69 -0.32
N PHE A 26 -23.46 -0.72 0.24
CA PHE A 26 -23.02 -1.78 1.12
C PHE A 26 -22.19 -1.23 2.28
N LYS A 27 -21.96 -2.08 3.27
CA LYS A 27 -21.21 -1.76 4.47
C LYS A 27 -19.99 -2.65 4.54
N ARG A 28 -18.81 -2.04 4.59
CA ARG A 28 -17.53 -2.72 4.74
C ARG A 28 -17.17 -2.78 6.21
N ALA A 29 -17.02 -3.99 6.75
CA ALA A 29 -16.50 -4.21 8.09
C ALA A 29 -14.97 -4.29 8.05
N CYS A 30 -14.30 -3.47 8.86
CA CYS A 30 -12.86 -3.45 9.03
C CYS A 30 -12.49 -3.86 10.44
N LEU A 31 -11.53 -4.77 10.60
CA LEU A 31 -11.00 -5.17 11.91
C LEU A 31 -10.14 -4.05 12.51
N THR A 32 -10.32 -3.80 13.80
CA THR A 32 -9.39 -3.01 14.62
C THR A 32 -8.18 -3.84 15.03
N ASP A 33 -7.19 -3.23 15.67
CA ASP A 33 -6.02 -3.94 16.20
C ASP A 33 -6.45 -5.00 17.24
N ALA A 34 -7.32 -4.60 18.19
CA ALA A 34 -7.94 -5.51 19.16
C ALA A 34 -8.75 -6.64 18.51
N GLY A 35 -9.40 -6.38 17.37
CA GLY A 35 -10.10 -7.40 16.58
C GLY A 35 -9.18 -8.45 15.93
N ARG A 36 -7.88 -8.16 15.78
CA ARG A 36 -6.88 -9.09 15.19
C ARG A 36 -6.17 -9.93 16.25
N GLU A 37 -6.04 -9.41 17.46
CA GLU A 37 -5.34 -10.07 18.56
C GLU A 37 -6.21 -11.12 19.26
N THR A 38 -7.53 -11.09 19.04
CA THR A 38 -8.47 -11.92 19.75
C THR A 38 -8.57 -13.31 19.13
N GLY A 39 -7.81 -14.26 19.68
CA GLY A 39 -8.11 -15.70 19.62
C GLY A 39 -9.28 -16.08 20.53
N LEU A 40 -10.27 -15.20 20.69
CA LEU A 40 -11.44 -15.47 21.52
C LEU A 40 -12.37 -16.39 20.74
N GLU A 41 -12.55 -17.61 21.23
CA GLU A 41 -13.70 -18.44 20.88
C GLU A 41 -14.97 -17.69 21.30
N LEU A 42 -15.57 -16.97 20.35
CA LEU A 42 -16.90 -16.39 20.50
C LEU A 42 -17.91 -17.43 20.03
N ASP A 43 -18.93 -17.70 20.85
CA ASP A 43 -20.05 -18.56 20.48
C ASP A 43 -20.72 -17.99 19.21
N GLY A 44 -20.74 -18.76 18.12
CA GLY A 44 -21.20 -18.32 16.81
C GLY A 44 -20.14 -17.65 15.91
N ALA A 45 -18.84 -17.78 16.20
CA ALA A 45 -17.78 -17.30 15.32
C ALA A 45 -17.82 -18.01 13.95
N VAL A 46 -17.97 -17.23 12.87
CA VAL A 46 -17.78 -17.72 11.50
C VAL A 46 -16.30 -17.69 11.20
N MET A 47 -15.67 -18.87 11.16
CA MET A 47 -14.31 -19.03 10.65
C MET A 47 -14.31 -18.70 9.16
N LEU A 48 -13.63 -17.63 8.77
CA LEU A 48 -13.33 -17.39 7.37
C LEU A 48 -12.22 -18.34 6.96
N PRO A 49 -12.30 -19.00 5.79
CA PRO A 49 -11.17 -19.77 5.28
C PRO A 49 -9.96 -18.83 5.16
N ASP A 50 -8.78 -19.36 5.49
CA ASP A 50 -7.52 -18.67 5.24
C ASP A 50 -7.46 -18.34 3.74
N VAL A 51 -7.75 -17.09 3.40
CA VAL A 51 -7.53 -16.59 2.05
C VAL A 51 -6.02 -16.55 1.87
N VAL A 52 -5.46 -17.66 1.38
CA VAL A 52 -4.12 -17.72 0.78
C VAL A 52 -4.02 -16.53 -0.18
N GLY A 53 -3.39 -15.46 0.30
CA GLY A 53 -3.38 -14.16 -0.38
C GLY A 53 -3.17 -12.96 0.54
N ALA A 54 -3.55 -13.01 1.82
CA ALA A 54 -3.33 -11.90 2.75
C ALA A 54 -2.11 -12.16 3.65
N LYS A 55 -0.89 -12.08 3.09
CA LYS A 55 0.34 -12.13 3.89
C LYS A 55 0.47 -10.87 4.76
N SER A 56 0.03 -10.98 6.00
CA SER A 56 0.54 -10.20 7.13
C SER A 56 1.12 -11.15 8.16
N ALA A 57 2.45 -11.32 8.17
CA ALA A 57 3.19 -11.68 9.38
C ALA A 57 4.69 -11.44 9.20
N ASN A 58 5.18 -10.50 10.00
CA ASN A 58 6.57 -10.32 10.38
C ASN A 58 7.02 -11.48 11.29
N LYS A 59 8.07 -12.26 10.95
CA LYS A 59 9.14 -12.70 11.89
C LYS A 59 10.25 -13.52 11.19
N SER A 60 11.44 -12.93 11.18
CA SER A 60 12.79 -13.48 11.36
C SER A 60 13.19 -14.92 10.93
N THR A 61 14.37 -14.95 10.31
CA THR A 61 15.47 -15.96 10.37
C THR A 61 15.51 -17.14 9.38
N LYS A 62 16.45 -16.99 8.43
CA LYS A 62 17.57 -17.90 8.09
C LYS A 62 17.39 -18.96 6.98
N ARG A 63 17.98 -18.58 5.83
CA ARG A 63 18.93 -19.31 4.94
C ARG A 63 18.43 -20.28 3.86
N SER A 64 18.96 -19.98 2.67
CA SER A 64 19.51 -20.86 1.62
C SER A 64 18.58 -21.27 0.47
N GLY A 65 18.98 -20.88 -0.74
CA GLY A 65 18.45 -21.40 -2.00
C GLY A 65 18.71 -20.46 -3.18
N LYS A 66 19.73 -20.76 -3.98
CA LYS A 66 20.35 -19.92 -5.02
C LYS A 66 19.71 -20.12 -6.40
N ALA A 67 19.43 -19.02 -7.12
CA ALA A 67 19.58 -18.86 -8.58
C ALA A 67 19.46 -17.35 -8.93
N LYS A 68 20.55 -16.55 -9.07
CA LYS A 68 21.27 -16.16 -10.32
C LYS A 68 20.34 -16.07 -11.55
N LYS A 69 20.27 -15.01 -12.39
CA LYS A 69 20.78 -13.61 -12.57
C LYS A 69 20.14 -13.12 -13.92
N PRO A 70 20.33 -11.90 -14.49
CA PRO A 70 21.33 -10.85 -14.22
C PRO A 70 20.73 -9.47 -13.86
N SER A 71 21.29 -8.76 -12.89
CA SER A 71 22.27 -7.66 -13.08
C SER A 71 21.72 -6.45 -13.86
N ALA A 72 21.09 -5.53 -13.14
CA ALA A 72 21.21 -4.11 -13.40
C ALA A 72 21.65 -3.44 -12.09
N THR A 73 22.66 -2.60 -12.21
CA THR A 73 23.46 -1.95 -11.18
C THR A 73 22.57 -1.20 -10.18
N THR A 74 22.30 -1.78 -8.99
CA THR A 74 21.72 -1.01 -7.89
C THR A 74 22.80 -0.06 -7.38
N SER A 75 22.84 1.14 -7.94
CA SER A 75 23.44 2.28 -7.26
C SER A 75 22.80 2.37 -5.87
N PRO A 76 23.57 2.74 -4.83
CA PRO A 76 22.97 3.07 -3.54
C PRO A 76 21.90 4.14 -3.80
N ALA A 77 20.68 3.91 -3.31
CA ALA A 77 19.59 4.87 -3.45
C ALA A 77 20.10 6.22 -2.95
N ASP A 78 20.00 7.21 -3.84
CA ASP A 78 20.55 8.53 -3.60
C ASP A 78 19.78 9.17 -2.43
N PRO A 79 20.43 9.49 -1.31
CA PRO A 79 19.72 9.97 -0.12
C PRO A 79 19.01 11.29 -0.40
N GLU A 80 19.55 12.15 -1.27
CA GLU A 80 18.92 13.40 -1.67
C GLU A 80 17.64 13.12 -2.48
N ALA A 81 17.68 12.21 -3.45
CA ALA A 81 16.49 11.85 -4.23
C ALA A 81 15.38 11.26 -3.33
N VAL A 82 15.74 10.48 -2.32
CA VAL A 82 14.77 9.94 -1.35
C VAL A 82 14.15 11.06 -0.50
N GLU A 83 14.92 12.06 -0.08
CA GLU A 83 14.39 13.22 0.64
C GLU A 83 13.47 14.08 -0.22
N THR A 84 13.84 14.36 -1.47
CA THR A 84 12.99 15.11 -2.40
C THR A 84 11.65 14.39 -2.64
N LEU A 85 11.69 13.08 -2.86
CA LEU A 85 10.48 12.27 -3.01
C LEU A 85 9.64 12.20 -1.73
N LYS A 86 10.25 12.22 -0.54
CA LYS A 86 9.51 12.30 0.73
C LYS A 86 8.82 13.65 0.90
N ALA A 87 9.49 14.75 0.54
CA ALA A 87 8.93 16.09 0.59
C ALA A 87 7.76 16.23 -0.39
N TRP A 88 7.94 15.78 -1.64
CA TRP A 88 6.87 15.72 -2.63
C TRP A 88 5.68 14.89 -2.14
N ARG A 89 5.92 13.69 -1.60
CA ARG A 89 4.86 12.84 -1.03
C ARG A 89 4.10 13.54 0.09
N LEU A 90 4.78 14.30 0.94
CA LEU A 90 4.14 15.04 2.02
C LEU A 90 3.22 16.14 1.49
N GLN A 91 3.66 16.87 0.47
CA GLN A 91 2.85 17.90 -0.20
C GLN A 91 1.62 17.28 -0.86
N GLN A 92 1.81 16.18 -1.59
CA GLN A 92 0.72 15.48 -2.25
C GLN A 92 -0.31 14.94 -1.25
N ALA A 93 0.16 14.33 -0.17
CA ALA A 93 -0.69 13.82 0.90
C ALA A 93 -1.48 14.95 1.60
N LYS A 94 -0.87 16.12 1.76
CA LYS A 94 -1.54 17.31 2.31
C LYS A 94 -2.61 17.84 1.36
N SER A 95 -2.36 17.84 0.05
CA SER A 95 -3.33 18.25 -0.96
C SER A 95 -4.56 17.32 -0.99
N GLU A 96 -4.34 16.01 -0.85
CA GLU A 96 -5.41 15.00 -0.84
C GLU A 96 -6.03 14.76 0.54
N GLY A 97 -5.52 15.38 1.60
CA GLY A 97 -6.01 15.19 2.97
C GLY A 97 -5.79 13.76 3.51
N VAL A 98 -4.83 13.02 2.97
CA VAL A 98 -4.51 11.65 3.37
C VAL A 98 -3.16 11.56 4.06
N LYS A 99 -2.89 10.45 4.76
CA LYS A 99 -1.56 10.21 5.34
C LYS A 99 -0.54 9.91 4.24
N ALA A 100 0.69 10.41 4.39
CA ALA A 100 1.74 10.30 3.38
C ALA A 100 2.01 8.87 2.89
N PHE A 101 1.99 7.88 3.79
CA PHE A 101 2.19 6.48 3.41
C PHE A 101 1.09 5.92 2.48
N ARG A 102 -0.08 6.57 2.42
CA ARG A 102 -1.22 6.15 1.58
C ARG A 102 -1.00 6.51 0.11
N VAL A 103 -0.25 7.57 -0.16
CA VAL A 103 0.20 7.94 -1.51
C VAL A 103 1.23 6.90 -1.97
N PHE A 104 2.37 6.83 -1.28
CA PHE A 104 3.41 5.81 -1.49
C PHE A 104 4.09 5.36 -0.20
N GLY A 105 4.37 4.06 -0.11
CA GLY A 105 5.18 3.48 0.96
C GLY A 105 6.67 3.77 0.77
N ASN A 106 7.45 3.70 1.85
CA ASN A 106 8.89 3.99 1.80
C ASN A 106 9.63 3.08 0.81
N LYS A 107 9.30 1.79 0.77
CA LYS A 107 9.89 0.84 -0.20
C LYS A 107 9.75 1.28 -1.65
N THR A 108 8.63 1.87 -2.03
CA THR A 108 8.41 2.36 -3.40
C THR A 108 9.22 3.63 -3.64
N LEU A 109 9.28 4.57 -2.70
CA LEU A 109 10.15 5.75 -2.83
C LEU A 109 11.62 5.38 -2.97
N GLU A 110 12.10 4.42 -2.17
CA GLU A 110 13.46 3.90 -2.24
C GLU A 110 13.73 3.23 -3.59
N ALA A 111 12.76 2.49 -4.12
CA ALA A 111 12.88 1.87 -5.44
C ALA A 111 12.92 2.94 -6.56
N ILE A 112 12.06 3.96 -6.51
CA ILE A 112 12.09 5.09 -7.46
C ILE A 112 13.46 5.80 -7.40
N ALA A 113 13.96 6.10 -6.21
CA ALA A 113 15.25 6.77 -6.02
C ALA A 113 16.43 5.92 -6.50
N ALA A 114 16.33 4.59 -6.41
CA ALA A 114 17.35 3.68 -6.92
C ALA A 114 17.30 3.53 -8.44
N THR A 115 16.11 3.54 -9.06
CA THR A 115 15.95 3.39 -10.51
C THR A 115 16.06 4.70 -11.26
N LYS A 116 15.88 5.86 -10.60
CA LYS A 116 15.90 7.22 -11.18
C LYS A 116 15.17 7.29 -12.54
N PRO A 117 13.88 6.94 -12.60
CA PRO A 117 13.14 6.88 -13.87
C PRO A 117 13.03 8.28 -14.49
N ALA A 118 13.33 8.39 -15.78
CA ALA A 118 13.19 9.65 -16.52
C ALA A 118 11.84 9.74 -17.26
N THR A 119 11.16 8.61 -17.39
CA THR A 119 9.92 8.44 -18.16
C THR A 119 8.83 7.70 -17.36
N LYS A 120 7.58 7.85 -17.81
CA LYS A 120 6.42 7.16 -17.22
C LYS A 120 6.50 5.63 -17.35
N ASP A 121 7.07 5.14 -18.45
CA ASP A 121 7.26 3.70 -18.69
C ASP A 121 8.26 3.09 -17.69
N GLU A 122 9.34 3.80 -17.39
CA GLU A 122 10.30 3.40 -16.36
C GLU A 122 9.70 3.43 -14.96
N LEU A 123 8.81 4.40 -14.66
CA LEU A 123 8.05 4.40 -13.41
C LEU A 123 7.14 3.18 -13.28
N LEU A 124 6.54 2.70 -14.38
CA LEU A 124 5.69 1.51 -14.36
C LEU A 124 6.47 0.23 -14.00
N ASN A 125 7.77 0.18 -14.32
CA ASN A 125 8.65 -0.92 -13.94
C ASN A 125 9.04 -0.90 -12.45
N VAL A 126 8.70 0.16 -11.70
CA VAL A 126 9.02 0.26 -10.28
C VAL A 126 8.02 -0.54 -9.43
N PRO A 127 8.48 -1.42 -8.52
CA PRO A 127 7.59 -2.20 -7.68
C PRO A 127 6.74 -1.31 -6.75
N GLY A 128 5.42 -1.42 -6.90
CA GLY A 128 4.42 -0.66 -6.14
C GLY A 128 3.83 0.55 -6.87
N ILE A 129 4.24 0.79 -8.13
CA ILE A 129 3.59 1.73 -9.04
C ILE A 129 2.73 0.92 -10.01
N GLY A 130 1.41 1.12 -9.92
CA GLY A 130 0.45 0.60 -10.90
C GLY A 130 -0.01 1.69 -11.86
N PRO A 131 -0.71 1.33 -12.95
CA PRO A 131 -1.18 2.28 -13.97
C PRO A 131 -2.00 3.42 -13.36
N ALA A 132 -2.94 3.12 -12.45
CA ALA A 132 -3.74 4.14 -11.79
C ALA A 132 -2.91 5.16 -10.99
N LYS A 133 -1.83 4.72 -10.33
CA LYS A 133 -0.92 5.62 -9.59
C LYS A 133 0.01 6.37 -10.53
N LEU A 134 0.43 5.75 -11.62
CA LEU A 134 1.25 6.39 -12.64
C LEU A 134 0.50 7.55 -13.31
N GLU A 135 -0.78 7.36 -13.62
CA GLU A 135 -1.59 8.43 -14.20
C GLU A 135 -1.86 9.57 -13.22
N ALA A 136 -2.13 9.25 -11.94
CA ALA A 136 -2.39 10.26 -10.93
C ALA A 136 -1.15 11.04 -10.48
N TYR A 137 0.02 10.37 -10.39
CA TYR A 137 1.20 10.90 -9.70
C TYR A 137 2.46 10.93 -10.55
N GLY A 138 2.45 10.35 -11.75
CA GLY A 138 3.65 10.15 -12.57
C GLY A 138 4.34 11.47 -12.92
N ASP A 139 3.60 12.48 -13.37
CA ASP A 139 4.17 13.79 -13.68
C ASP A 139 4.80 14.45 -12.45
N GLY A 140 4.11 14.45 -11.31
CA GLY A 140 4.63 15.04 -10.07
C GLY A 140 5.90 14.37 -9.57
N ILE A 141 6.02 13.05 -9.70
CA ILE A 141 7.24 12.31 -9.34
C ILE A 141 8.38 12.64 -10.29
N LEU A 142 8.13 12.69 -11.60
CA LEU A 142 9.16 13.03 -12.60
C LEU A 142 9.65 14.46 -12.44
N GLU A 143 8.77 15.40 -12.11
CA GLU A 143 9.15 16.77 -11.77
C GLU A 143 9.98 16.80 -10.48
N ALA A 144 9.56 16.09 -9.44
CA ALA A 144 10.31 16.01 -8.18
C ALA A 144 11.70 15.35 -8.33
N LEU A 145 11.95 14.56 -9.37
CA LEU A 145 13.26 13.99 -9.67
C LEU A 145 14.13 14.87 -10.57
N ARG A 146 13.53 15.84 -11.28
CA ARG A 146 14.24 16.78 -12.17
C ARG A 146 14.62 18.09 -11.48
N GLY A 147 13.87 18.48 -10.44
CA GLY A 147 14.12 19.66 -9.61
C GLY A 147 15.13 19.41 -8.52
#